data_AF-A0A932H4W1-F1
#
_entry.id   AF-A0A932H4W1-F1
#
_cell.length_a   1.000
_cell.length_b   1.000
_cell.length_c   1.000
_cell.angle_alpha   90.00
_cell.angle_beta   90.00
_cell.angle_gamma   90.00
#
_symmetry.space_group_name_H-M   'P 1'
#
loop_
_entity.id
_entity.type
_entity.pdbx_description
1 polymer ?
#
loop_
_entity_poly.entity_id
_entity_poly.type
_entity_poly.pdbx_seq_one_letter_code
_entity_poly.pdbx_strand_id
1 'polypeptide(L)' 'MQTVIRIWFLLALILAGIFPSAINAASPDAVVEAAKKEGTLVFYTSMTVGQAQEMLNAFKAKYPFLEPKMYRAVGERL' A
#
# COMPACT_ATOMS: atom_id res chain seq x y z
N MET A 1 43.30 13.78 -24.78
CA MET A 1 42.91 13.12 -23.52
C MET A 1 41.63 13.71 -22.91
N GLN A 2 41.53 15.03 -22.74
CA GLN A 2 40.34 15.71 -22.19
C GLN A 2 39.04 15.50 -22.99
N THR A 3 39.11 15.46 -24.32
CA THR A 3 37.95 15.22 -25.20
C THR A 3 37.39 13.80 -25.09
N VAL A 4 38.25 12.81 -24.88
CA VAL A 4 37.85 11.40 -24.69
C VAL A 4 37.11 11.24 -23.35
N ILE A 5 37.65 11.82 -22.27
CA ILE A 5 37.02 11.80 -20.94
C ILE A 5 35.63 12.43 -20.97
N ARG A 6 35.46 13.54 -21.71
CA ARG A 6 34.15 14.19 -21.90
C ARG A 6 33.15 13.30 -22.61
N ILE A 7 33.57 12.56 -23.64
CA ILE A 7 32.70 11.63 -24.38
C ILE A 7 32.25 10.47 -23.46
N TRP A 8 33.18 9.88 -22.71
CA TRP A 8 32.85 8.83 -21.74
C TRP A 8 31.93 9.32 -20.63
N PHE A 9 32.13 10.55 -20.15
CA PHE A 9 31.26 11.15 -19.15
C PHE A 9 29.85 11.39 -19.67
N LEU A 10 29.71 11.90 -20.90
CA LEU A 10 28.39 12.09 -21.54
C LEU A 10 27.69 10.76 -21.82
N LEU A 11 28.43 9.73 -22.24
CA LEU A 11 27.91 8.37 -22.42
C LEU A 11 27.40 7.77 -21.10
N ALA A 12 28.14 7.94 -20.00
CA ALA A 12 27.72 7.48 -18.68
C ALA A 12 26.45 8.19 -18.19
N LEU A 13 26.31 9.49 -18.48
CA LEU A 13 25.14 10.30 -18.13
C LEU A 13 23.90 9.89 -18.92
N ILE A 14 24.06 9.59 -20.21
CA ILE A 14 22.99 9.04 -21.05
C ILE A 14 22.58 7.64 -20.55
N LEU A 15 23.55 6.78 -20.23
CA LEU A 15 23.27 5.44 -19.72
C LEU A 15 22.51 5.47 -18.38
N ALA A 16 22.83 6.43 -17.50
CA ALA A 16 22.15 6.63 -16.22
C ALA A 16 20.70 7.14 -16.39
N GLY A 17 20.40 7.90 -17.45
CA GLY A 17 19.07 8.45 -17.71
C GLY A 17 18.07 7.48 -18.36
N ILE A 18 18.52 6.29 -18.80
CA ILE A 18 17.66 5.30 -19.49
C ILE A 18 17.00 4.33 -18.50
N PHE A 19 17.33 4.37 -17.21
CA PHE A 19 16.62 3.55 -16.23
C PHE A 19 15.28 4.22 -15.89
N PRO A 20 14.13 3.72 -16.38
CA PRO A 20 12.86 4.19 -15.89
C PRO A 20 12.80 3.88 -14.39
N SER A 21 12.81 4.92 -13.56
CA SER A 21 12.37 4.82 -12.17
C SER A 21 10.89 4.45 -12.21
N ALA A 22 10.60 3.16 -12.13
CA ALA A 22 9.26 2.62 -12.16
C ALA A 22 8.52 3.00 -10.86
N ILE A 23 7.99 4.23 -10.81
CA ILE A 23 7.02 4.65 -9.80
C ILE A 23 5.66 4.09 -10.26
N ASN A 24 5.50 2.77 -10.18
CA ASN A 24 4.22 2.13 -10.47
C ASN A 24 3.41 2.04 -9.17
N ALA A 25 2.36 2.85 -9.08
CA ALA A 25 1.31 2.58 -8.10
C ALA A 25 0.65 1.25 -8.47
N ALA A 26 0.41 0.39 -7.48
CA ALA A 26 -0.34 -0.83 -7.71
C ALA A 26 -1.75 -0.47 -8.23
N SER A 27 -2.21 -1.16 -9.27
CA SER A 27 -3.58 -1.01 -9.71
C SER A 27 -4.54 -1.44 -8.59
N PRO A 28 -5.77 -0.88 -8.53
CA PRO A 28 -6.75 -1.28 -7.53
C PRO A 28 -6.98 -2.80 -7.48
N ASP A 29 -7.00 -3.46 -8.64
CA ASP A 29 -7.14 -4.92 -8.73
C ASP A 29 -5.94 -5.66 -8.13
N ALA A 30 -4.72 -5.18 -8.39
CA ALA A 30 -3.51 -5.78 -7.83
C ALA A 30 -3.49 -5.69 -6.29
N VAL A 31 -4.03 -4.61 -5.72
CA VAL A 31 -4.19 -4.45 -4.26
C VAL A 31 -5.18 -5.47 -3.71
N VAL A 32 -6.32 -5.66 -4.37
CA VAL A 32 -7.35 -6.63 -3.95
C VAL A 32 -6.83 -8.07 -4.04
N GLU A 33 -6.12 -8.42 -5.11
CA GLU A 33 -5.51 -9.74 -5.28
C GLU A 33 -4.41 -10.02 -4.23
N ALA A 34 -3.64 -9.00 -3.85
CA ALA A 34 -2.69 -9.11 -2.75
C ALA A 34 -3.41 -9.32 -1.41
N ALA A 35 -4.47 -8.55 -1.14
CA ALA A 35 -5.26 -8.67 0.09
C ALA A 35 -5.91 -10.06 0.24
N LYS A 36 -6.34 -10.69 -0.87
CA LYS A 36 -6.83 -12.09 -0.85
C LYS A 36 -5.79 -13.08 -0.28
N LYS A 37 -4.50 -12.84 -0.53
CA LYS A 37 -3.41 -13.70 -0.03
C LYS A 37 -3.16 -13.50 1.46
N GLU A 38 -3.43 -12.30 1.98
CA GLU A 38 -3.29 -11.98 3.41
C GLU A 38 -4.52 -12.45 4.22
N GLY A 39 -5.73 -12.34 3.65
CA GLY A 39 -6.96 -12.94 4.16
C GLY A 39 -7.57 -12.29 5.42
N THR A 40 -6.90 -11.32 6.05
CA THR A 40 -7.38 -10.66 7.29
C THR A 40 -7.21 -9.16 7.21
N LEU A 41 -8.24 -8.40 7.62
CA LEU A 41 -8.13 -6.96 7.87
C LEU A 41 -8.07 -6.71 9.37
N VAL A 42 -7.03 -6.02 9.86
CA VAL A 42 -6.98 -5.58 11.27
C VAL A 42 -7.34 -4.10 11.37
N PHE A 43 -8.47 -3.80 12.00
CA PHE A 43 -9.02 -2.46 12.13
C PHE A 43 -8.83 -1.91 13.54
N TYR A 44 -7.86 -0.99 13.69
CA TYR A 44 -7.61 -0.26 14.93
C TYR A 44 -8.45 1.03 14.95
N THR A 45 -9.28 1.20 15.96
CA THR A 45 -10.19 2.34 16.03
C THR A 45 -10.52 2.77 17.45
N SER A 46 -10.92 4.03 17.62
CA SER A 46 -11.52 4.54 18.87
C SER A 46 -13.07 4.61 18.80
N MET A 47 -13.65 4.30 17.63
CA MET A 47 -15.09 4.30 17.39
C MET A 47 -15.85 3.45 18.42
N THR A 48 -17.13 3.73 18.59
CA THR A 48 -17.99 2.82 19.37
C THR A 48 -18.08 1.46 18.66
N VAL A 49 -18.26 0.39 19.44
CA VAL A 49 -18.32 -0.98 18.90
C VAL A 49 -19.43 -1.11 17.85
N GLY A 50 -20.60 -0.51 18.09
CA GLY A 50 -21.72 -0.55 17.15
C GLY A 50 -21.38 0.06 15.79
N GLN A 51 -20.81 1.27 15.78
CA GLN A 51 -20.44 1.96 14.54
C GLN A 51 -19.34 1.21 13.78
N ALA A 52 -18.33 0.72 14.50
CA ALA A 52 -17.26 -0.05 13.88
C ALA A 52 -17.77 -1.38 13.29
N GLN A 53 -18.67 -2.07 14.00
CA GLN A 53 -19.24 -3.31 13.52
C GLN A 53 -20.11 -3.10 12.27
N GLU A 54 -20.91 -2.04 12.22
CA GLU A 54 -21.70 -1.69 11.04
C GLU A 54 -20.80 -1.51 9.81
N MET A 55 -19.71 -0.76 9.96
CA MET A 55 -18.74 -0.54 8.89
C MET A 55 -18.03 -1.83 8.46
N LEU A 56 -17.59 -2.65 9.42
CA LEU A 56 -16.92 -3.92 9.12
C LEU A 56 -17.86 -4.94 8.47
N ASN A 57 -19.15 -4.92 8.81
CA ASN A 57 -20.16 -5.75 8.15
C ASN A 57 -20.34 -5.36 6.68
N ALA A 58 -20.44 -4.06 6.39
CA ALA A 58 -20.51 -3.57 5.01
C ALA A 58 -19.22 -3.89 4.23
N PHE A 59 -18.06 -3.79 4.88
CA PHE A 59 -16.79 -4.18 4.28
C PHE A 59 -16.75 -5.68 3.93
N LYS A 60 -17.13 -6.55 4.88
CA LYS A 60 -17.17 -8.01 4.68
C LYS A 60 -18.18 -8.43 3.62
N ALA A 61 -19.29 -7.72 3.49
CA ALA A 61 -20.25 -7.95 2.40
C ALA A 61 -19.63 -7.68 1.01
N LYS A 62 -18.77 -6.65 0.90
CA LYS A 62 -18.07 -6.33 -0.35
C LYS A 62 -16.88 -7.25 -0.62
N TYR A 63 -16.16 -7.66 0.42
CA TYR A 63 -14.97 -8.50 0.35
C TYR A 63 -15.10 -9.73 1.25
N PRO A 64 -15.92 -10.73 0.88
CA PRO A 64 -16.23 -11.87 1.74
C PRO A 64 -15.05 -12.82 1.99
N PHE A 65 -13.96 -12.66 1.25
CA PHE A 65 -12.71 -13.40 1.42
C PHE A 65 -11.79 -12.82 2.50
N LEU A 66 -12.09 -11.63 3.05
CA LEU A 66 -11.35 -11.03 4.14
C LEU A 66 -12.10 -11.21 5.46
N GLU A 67 -11.39 -11.65 6.49
CA GLU A 67 -11.92 -11.68 7.85
C GLU A 67 -11.51 -10.41 8.60
N PRO A 68 -12.44 -9.50 8.97
CA PRO A 68 -12.09 -8.31 9.71
C PRO A 68 -11.96 -8.60 11.21
N LYS A 69 -10.86 -8.13 11.81
CA LYS A 69 -10.61 -8.15 13.25
C LYS A 69 -10.55 -6.72 13.75
N MET A 70 -11.33 -6.39 14.77
CA MET A 70 -11.34 -5.06 15.35
C MET A 70 -10.53 -5.02 16.65
N TYR A 71 -9.67 -4.01 16.77
CA TYR A 71 -9.05 -3.63 18.03
C TYR A 71 -9.47 -2.23 18.39
N ARG A 72 -10.22 -2.11 19.48
CA ARG A 72 -10.64 -0.81 19.98
C ARG A 72 -9.61 -0.29 20.98
N ALA A 73 -8.93 0.80 20.64
CA ALA A 73 -8.12 1.52 21.60
C ALA A 73 -9.08 2.26 22.55
N VAL A 74 -9.24 1.73 23.76
CA VAL A 74 -9.91 2.47 24.84
C VAL A 74 -8.86 3.42 25.40
N GLY A 75 -8.90 4.69 24.99
CA GLY A 75 -8.22 5.72 25.78
C GLY A 75 -8.84 5.67 27.17
N GLU A 76 -8.00 5.57 28.21
CA GLU A 76 -8.44 5.60 29.60
C GLU A 76 -9.46 6.72 29.76
N ARG A 77 -10.70 6.35 30.13
CA ARG A 77 -11.57 7.31 30.79
C ARG A 77 -11.00 7.48 32.19
N LEU A 78 -10.06 8.42 32.35
CA LEU A 78 -9.78 9.04 33.64
C LEU A 78 -10.97 9.92 34.03
#